data_AF-Q9XW80-F1
#
_entry.id   AF-Q9XW80-F1
#
_cell.length_a   1.000
_cell.length_b   1.000
_cell.length_c   1.000
_cell.angle_alpha   90.00
_cell.angle_beta   90.00
_cell.angle_gamma   90.00
#
_symmetry.space_group_name_H-M   'P 1'
#
loop_
_entity.id
_entity.type
_entity.pdbx_description
1 polymer ?
#
loop_
_entity_poly.entity_id
_entity_poly.type
_entity_poly.pdbx_seq_one_letter_code
_entity_poly.pdbx_strand_id
1 'polypeptide(L)'
;MNNETSGSRDMILKHFDSTQNNQNSVKLEHESSDNNESSGSQNFVFNFLMSQLQNMGPVEIKQEVEAKMLDDIEDEYTDNNYNEGYSKMDTDGDLEWEEEFKKLNKDPSKMDKREQERHRQMAKNREYARKCVQKKKDQRKHAEIRSNQIKKRIQLLKNKTAIKEKNANFAVDLRKMMSEIGVERLKLEYENEKMELNKKFAEMFAQDETVNLNFHRLASAREEFEKAAEDLRLKNGVIGTLGSRKIRAKQQMEWRQHLYQISAHEHEHHRETKLAELADEYVKQTVPKAAPLVTSIPKDMLDQLIKNNKTLDLEELCRFVADNLCLLQNDNDDKESVVK
;
A
#
# COMPACT_ATOMS: atom_id res chain seq x y z
N MET A 1 25.55 -30.97 5.74
CA MET A 1 26.30 -30.71 4.50
C MET A 1 25.51 -29.70 3.69
N ASN A 2 26.15 -28.55 3.49
CA ASN A 2 25.99 -27.46 2.51
C ASN A 2 24.62 -26.78 2.26
N ASN A 3 24.68 -25.47 2.49
CA ASN A 3 23.78 -24.39 2.11
C ASN A 3 23.49 -24.37 0.59
N GLU A 4 22.25 -24.62 0.19
CA GLU A 4 21.76 -24.28 -1.17
C GLU A 4 20.48 -23.41 -1.15
N THR A 5 19.98 -22.99 0.02
CA THR A 5 18.74 -22.20 0.11
C THR A 5 18.89 -20.71 -0.19
N SER A 6 20.12 -20.18 -0.29
CA SER A 6 20.34 -18.76 -0.61
C SER A 6 20.08 -18.43 -2.08
N GLY A 7 20.31 -19.37 -3.01
CA GLY A 7 20.26 -19.08 -4.45
C GLY A 7 18.85 -18.87 -5.01
N SER A 8 17.85 -19.57 -4.45
CA SER A 8 16.47 -19.44 -4.94
C SER A 8 15.81 -18.11 -4.52
N ARG A 9 16.23 -17.51 -3.40
CA ARG A 9 15.63 -16.25 -2.91
C ARG A 9 16.06 -15.06 -3.79
N ASP A 10 17.33 -15.01 -4.20
CA ASP A 10 17.88 -13.92 -5.02
C ASP A 10 17.38 -13.95 -6.47
N MET A 11 17.14 -15.14 -7.03
CA MET A 11 16.61 -15.29 -8.39
C MET A 11 15.17 -14.77 -8.52
N ILE A 12 14.37 -14.87 -7.45
CA ILE A 12 12.98 -14.40 -7.45
C ILE A 12 12.91 -12.87 -7.31
N LEU A 13 13.83 -12.25 -6.57
CA LEU A 13 13.89 -10.79 -6.42
C LEU A 13 14.31 -10.08 -7.72
N LYS A 14 15.28 -10.63 -8.47
CA LYS A 14 15.77 -10.02 -9.73
C LYS A 14 14.72 -9.97 -10.85
N HIS A 15 13.75 -10.89 -10.86
CA HIS A 15 12.66 -10.86 -11.82
C HIS A 15 11.57 -9.84 -11.48
N PHE A 16 11.53 -9.33 -10.25
CA PHE A 16 10.53 -8.34 -9.85
C PHE A 16 10.93 -6.91 -10.26
N ASP A 17 12.23 -6.56 -10.14
CA ASP A 17 12.72 -5.19 -10.41
C ASP A 17 12.82 -4.84 -11.91
N SER A 18 12.99 -5.83 -12.79
CA SER A 18 13.12 -5.56 -14.24
C SER A 18 11.82 -5.09 -14.91
N THR A 19 10.66 -5.19 -14.24
CA THR A 19 9.35 -4.90 -14.88
C THR A 19 8.84 -3.48 -14.63
N GLN A 20 9.56 -2.63 -13.89
CA GLN A 20 9.11 -1.25 -13.61
C GLN A 20 9.92 -0.15 -14.32
N ASN A 21 11.02 -0.48 -14.99
CA ASN A 21 11.81 0.47 -15.78
C ASN A 21 11.41 0.44 -17.27
N ASN A 22 10.15 0.79 -17.57
CA ASN A 22 9.78 1.14 -18.93
C ASN A 22 8.46 1.93 -18.94
N GLN A 23 8.54 3.26 -18.91
CA GLN A 23 7.77 4.16 -19.81
C GLN A 23 7.88 5.64 -19.38
N ASN A 24 8.22 6.44 -20.39
CA ASN A 24 7.89 7.86 -20.59
C ASN A 24 8.87 8.93 -20.10
N SER A 25 9.99 9.01 -20.83
CA SER A 25 10.45 10.27 -21.43
C SER A 25 9.30 10.95 -22.20
N VAL A 26 9.00 12.21 -21.90
CA VAL A 26 8.37 13.14 -22.84
C VAL A 26 9.22 14.40 -22.91
N LYS A 27 9.70 14.63 -24.14
CA LYS A 27 10.45 15.76 -24.65
C LYS A 27 9.44 16.84 -25.06
N LEU A 28 9.68 18.11 -24.73
CA LEU A 28 9.07 19.24 -25.45
C LEU A 28 10.10 20.37 -25.58
N GLU A 29 10.35 20.70 -26.84
CA GLU A 29 11.26 21.70 -27.38
C GLU A 29 10.52 23.01 -27.69
N HIS A 30 11.30 24.08 -27.87
CA HIS A 30 10.96 25.36 -28.52
C HIS A 30 9.99 26.26 -27.71
N GLU A 31 10.16 27.59 -27.65
CA GLU A 31 10.76 28.51 -28.62
C GLU A 31 11.11 29.85 -27.95
N SER A 32 12.12 30.50 -28.53
CA SER A 32 12.65 31.81 -28.20
C SER A 32 11.65 32.93 -28.50
N SER A 33 11.64 33.98 -27.68
CA SER A 33 11.41 35.35 -28.15
C SER A 33 11.94 36.35 -27.14
N ASP A 34 12.91 37.13 -27.59
CA ASP A 34 13.38 38.35 -26.97
C ASP A 34 12.24 39.34 -26.77
N ASN A 35 12.18 39.95 -25.58
CA ASN A 35 11.94 41.39 -25.47
C ASN A 35 12.41 41.88 -24.10
N ASN A 36 13.41 42.76 -24.16
CA ASN A 36 13.76 43.70 -23.11
C ASN A 36 12.53 44.52 -22.73
N GLU A 37 12.20 44.57 -21.44
CA GLU A 37 11.95 45.82 -20.73
C GLU A 37 11.68 45.59 -19.23
N SER A 38 12.45 46.31 -18.43
CA SER A 38 12.06 46.90 -17.13
C SER A 38 11.66 45.94 -15.99
N SER A 39 12.68 45.64 -15.18
CA SER A 39 12.75 45.39 -13.72
C SER A 39 11.51 45.55 -12.79
N GLY A 40 10.32 45.09 -13.18
CA GLY A 40 9.10 45.12 -12.36
C GLY A 40 8.42 43.77 -12.16
N SER A 41 8.87 42.71 -12.83
CA SER A 41 8.21 41.38 -12.79
C SER A 41 8.91 40.33 -11.94
N GLN A 42 10.09 40.63 -11.37
CA GLN A 42 10.86 39.70 -10.54
C GLN A 42 10.28 39.58 -9.13
N ASN A 43 9.05 39.09 -9.04
CA ASN A 43 8.64 38.01 -8.14
C ASN A 43 7.12 37.80 -8.21
N PHE A 44 6.52 37.81 -9.41
CA PHE A 44 5.08 37.52 -9.55
C PHE A 44 4.71 36.20 -8.88
N VAL A 45 5.53 35.15 -9.04
CA VAL A 45 5.30 33.84 -8.42
C VAL A 45 5.37 33.93 -6.89
N PHE A 46 6.39 34.57 -6.33
CA PHE A 46 6.54 34.72 -4.88
C PHE A 46 5.47 35.63 -4.27
N ASN A 47 5.16 36.76 -4.90
CA ASN A 47 4.10 37.67 -4.45
C ASN A 47 2.71 37.04 -4.57
N PHE A 48 2.45 36.30 -5.65
CA PHE A 48 1.22 35.53 -5.81
C PHE A 48 1.12 34.46 -4.73
N LEU A 49 2.19 33.73 -4.45
CA LEU A 49 2.21 32.70 -3.41
C LEU A 49 2.03 33.29 -2.01
N MET A 50 2.73 34.38 -1.66
CA MET A 50 2.54 35.09 -0.38
C MET A 50 1.13 35.65 -0.25
N SER A 51 0.53 36.13 -1.35
CA SER A 51 -0.87 36.54 -1.37
C SER A 51 -1.82 35.36 -1.15
N GLN A 52 -1.55 34.18 -1.74
CA GLN A 52 -2.33 32.97 -1.46
C GLN A 52 -2.17 32.52 -0.01
N LEU A 53 -0.96 32.55 0.55
CA LEU A 53 -0.66 32.18 1.94
C LEU A 53 -1.34 33.11 2.95
N GLN A 54 -1.42 34.41 2.68
CA GLN A 54 -2.15 35.37 3.51
C GLN A 54 -3.67 35.21 3.41
N ASN A 55 -4.18 34.69 2.29
CA ASN A 55 -5.60 34.45 2.07
C ASN A 55 -6.08 33.09 2.59
N MET A 56 -5.17 32.16 2.89
CA MET A 56 -5.51 30.93 3.59
C MET A 56 -5.57 31.23 5.10
N GLY A 57 -6.77 31.59 5.56
CA GLY A 57 -7.11 31.71 6.98
C GLY A 57 -6.91 30.39 7.75
N PRO A 58 -7.28 30.31 9.04
CA PRO A 58 -7.05 29.13 9.85
C PRO A 58 -7.97 28.00 9.38
N VAL A 59 -7.45 27.14 8.52
CA VAL A 59 -8.20 26.07 7.88
C VAL A 59 -8.15 24.83 8.77
N GLU A 60 -9.21 24.65 9.57
CA GLU A 60 -9.57 23.43 10.32
C GLU A 60 -9.80 22.19 9.43
N ILE A 61 -9.52 22.26 8.12
CA ILE A 61 -9.78 21.15 7.16
C ILE A 61 -8.78 20.00 7.32
N LYS A 62 -7.73 20.12 8.13
CA LYS A 62 -6.75 19.02 8.28
C LYS A 62 -7.30 17.80 9.04
N GLN A 63 -8.12 18.01 10.07
CA GLN A 63 -8.76 16.89 10.75
C GLN A 63 -9.89 16.29 9.91
N GLU A 64 -10.58 17.10 9.11
CA GLU A 64 -11.67 16.61 8.27
C GLU A 64 -11.17 15.88 7.02
N VAL A 65 -10.02 16.24 6.45
CA VAL A 65 -9.45 15.54 5.28
C VAL A 65 -8.66 14.29 5.68
N GLU A 66 -7.96 14.26 6.82
CA GLU A 66 -7.38 12.99 7.28
C GLU A 66 -8.44 12.02 7.80
N ALA A 67 -9.50 12.51 8.48
CA ALA A 67 -10.66 11.67 8.81
C ALA A 67 -11.39 11.23 7.54
N LYS A 68 -11.68 12.13 6.58
CA LYS A 68 -12.32 11.74 5.31
C LYS A 68 -11.45 10.82 4.47
N MET A 69 -10.11 10.95 4.42
CA MET A 69 -9.30 9.99 3.65
C MET A 69 -9.16 8.62 4.35
N LEU A 70 -9.29 8.54 5.67
CA LEU A 70 -9.35 7.27 6.39
C LEU A 70 -10.76 6.65 6.34
N ASP A 71 -11.81 7.47 6.45
CA ASP A 71 -13.21 7.07 6.31
C ASP A 71 -13.55 6.74 4.86
N ASP A 72 -13.06 7.46 3.86
CA ASP A 72 -13.23 7.13 2.43
C ASP A 72 -12.53 5.80 2.08
N ILE A 73 -11.50 5.38 2.83
CA ILE A 73 -10.91 4.04 2.68
C ILE A 73 -11.81 2.95 3.30
N GLU A 74 -12.60 3.29 4.34
CA GLU A 74 -13.58 2.39 4.95
C GLU A 74 -14.92 2.39 4.20
N ASP A 75 -15.32 3.51 3.59
CA ASP A 75 -16.60 3.76 2.94
C ASP A 75 -16.57 3.48 1.43
N GLU A 76 -15.47 3.69 0.71
CA GLU A 76 -15.40 3.41 -0.75
C GLU A 76 -15.45 1.90 -1.06
N TYR A 77 -15.44 1.03 -0.05
CA TYR A 77 -15.75 -0.39 -0.18
C TYR A 77 -16.88 -0.87 0.74
N THR A 78 -17.81 0.04 1.10
CA THR A 78 -19.16 -0.37 1.48
C THR A 78 -19.79 -1.13 0.32
N ASP A 79 -19.65 -2.44 0.39
CA ASP A 79 -20.63 -3.47 0.03
C ASP A 79 -21.30 -3.43 -1.36
N ASN A 80 -20.77 -2.72 -2.35
CA ASN A 80 -21.29 -2.72 -3.72
C ASN A 80 -20.92 -3.99 -4.52
N ASN A 81 -20.69 -5.12 -3.85
CA ASN A 81 -20.77 -6.43 -4.49
C ASN A 81 -21.41 -7.51 -3.59
N TYR A 82 -22.10 -7.11 -2.52
CA TYR A 82 -23.31 -7.82 -2.17
C TYR A 82 -24.42 -7.25 -3.04
N ASN A 83 -25.01 -8.11 -3.88
CA ASN A 83 -26.31 -7.93 -4.53
C ASN A 83 -26.40 -7.66 -6.06
N GLU A 84 -25.46 -8.12 -6.88
CA GLU A 84 -25.76 -8.35 -8.33
C GLU A 84 -25.37 -9.74 -8.87
N GLY A 85 -24.97 -10.67 -8.00
CA GLY A 85 -24.73 -12.08 -8.36
C GLY A 85 -25.79 -13.08 -7.88
N TYR A 86 -26.79 -12.65 -7.11
CA TYR A 86 -27.93 -13.48 -6.74
C TYR A 86 -29.10 -13.21 -7.69
N SER A 87 -29.05 -13.73 -8.93
CA SER A 87 -30.31 -14.03 -9.64
C SER A 87 -30.14 -14.95 -10.85
N LYS A 88 -29.49 -16.09 -10.64
CA LYS A 88 -29.84 -17.37 -11.25
C LYS A 88 -28.97 -18.42 -10.56
N MET A 89 -29.33 -18.71 -9.32
CA MET A 89 -28.92 -20.00 -8.79
C MET A 89 -29.48 -21.04 -9.74
N ASP A 90 -28.68 -22.05 -10.10
CA ASP A 90 -29.19 -23.29 -10.66
C ASP A 90 -30.07 -23.99 -9.60
N THR A 91 -31.23 -23.39 -9.30
CA THR A 91 -32.39 -24.06 -8.72
C THR A 91 -33.00 -25.04 -9.72
N ASP A 92 -32.62 -24.93 -10.99
CA ASP A 92 -33.02 -25.85 -12.07
C ASP A 92 -32.72 -27.29 -11.65
N GLY A 93 -31.56 -27.58 -11.05
CA GLY A 93 -31.25 -28.94 -10.57
C GLY A 93 -32.07 -29.44 -9.37
N ASP A 94 -32.68 -28.55 -8.58
CA ASP A 94 -33.54 -28.93 -7.46
C ASP A 94 -34.99 -29.19 -7.94
N LEU A 95 -35.48 -28.43 -8.94
CA LEU A 95 -36.82 -28.59 -9.54
C LEU A 95 -36.87 -29.70 -10.60
N GLU A 96 -35.87 -29.78 -11.47
CA GLU A 96 -35.81 -30.74 -12.59
C GLU A 96 -35.72 -32.19 -12.08
N TRP A 97 -35.04 -32.42 -10.95
CA TRP A 97 -35.04 -33.73 -10.29
C TRP A 97 -36.37 -34.02 -9.59
N GLU A 98 -36.98 -33.04 -8.92
CA GLU A 98 -38.30 -33.24 -8.30
C GLU A 98 -39.37 -33.58 -9.35
N GLU A 99 -39.25 -33.01 -10.55
CA GLU A 99 -40.09 -33.31 -11.72
C GLU A 99 -39.75 -34.64 -12.40
N GLU A 100 -38.48 -34.98 -12.65
CA GLU A 100 -38.09 -36.30 -13.18
C GLU A 100 -38.46 -37.43 -12.21
N PHE A 101 -38.30 -37.21 -10.90
CA PHE A 101 -38.64 -38.18 -9.88
C PHE A 101 -40.15 -38.39 -9.75
N LYS A 102 -40.94 -37.31 -9.84
CA LYS A 102 -42.41 -37.40 -9.97
C LYS A 102 -42.84 -38.13 -11.24
N LYS A 103 -42.11 -37.98 -12.36
CA LYS A 103 -42.39 -38.68 -13.63
C LYS A 103 -42.10 -40.18 -13.56
N LEU A 104 -41.05 -40.59 -12.84
CA LEU A 104 -40.63 -42.00 -12.70
C LEU A 104 -41.44 -42.76 -11.64
N ASN A 105 -41.81 -42.11 -10.52
CA ASN A 105 -42.64 -42.73 -9.48
C ASN A 105 -44.13 -42.47 -9.72
N LYS A 106 -44.69 -43.20 -10.69
CA LYS A 106 -46.14 -43.30 -10.91
C LYS A 106 -46.88 -44.13 -9.87
N ASP A 107 -46.18 -44.68 -8.87
CA ASP A 107 -46.78 -45.38 -7.73
C ASP A 107 -46.57 -44.56 -6.45
N PRO A 108 -47.59 -43.83 -5.94
CA PRO A 108 -47.45 -43.03 -4.72
C PRO A 108 -47.32 -43.89 -3.45
N SER A 109 -47.35 -45.22 -3.56
CA SER A 109 -47.24 -46.13 -2.42
C SER A 109 -45.79 -46.33 -1.99
N LYS A 110 -45.31 -45.38 -1.17
CA LYS A 110 -44.16 -45.51 -0.26
C LYS A 110 -42.84 -45.77 -0.97
N MET A 111 -42.15 -44.69 -1.34
CA MET A 111 -40.69 -44.70 -1.18
C MET A 111 -40.36 -45.33 0.17
N ASP A 112 -39.52 -46.36 0.19
CA ASP A 112 -39.02 -46.90 1.45
C ASP A 112 -38.46 -45.72 2.25
N LYS A 113 -38.87 -45.58 3.52
CA LYS A 113 -38.43 -44.46 4.38
C LYS A 113 -36.91 -44.30 4.35
N ARG A 114 -36.18 -45.40 4.15
CA ARG A 114 -34.72 -45.43 3.96
C ARG A 114 -34.25 -44.69 2.71
N GLU A 115 -34.94 -44.82 1.58
CA GLU A 115 -34.58 -44.13 0.35
C GLU A 115 -34.87 -42.62 0.44
N GLN A 116 -36.04 -42.23 0.97
CA GLN A 116 -36.31 -40.82 1.25
C GLN A 116 -35.26 -40.19 2.18
N GLU A 117 -34.85 -40.90 3.23
CA GLU A 117 -33.83 -40.41 4.15
C GLU A 117 -32.46 -40.31 3.47
N ARG A 118 -32.08 -41.29 2.63
CA ARG A 118 -30.86 -41.20 1.81
C ARG A 118 -30.88 -39.97 0.90
N HIS A 119 -31.99 -39.68 0.24
CA HIS A 119 -32.11 -38.48 -0.61
C HIS A 119 -32.03 -37.19 0.20
N ARG A 120 -32.71 -37.09 1.34
CA ARG A 120 -32.60 -35.95 2.26
C ARG A 120 -31.15 -35.74 2.72
N GLN A 121 -30.44 -36.81 3.04
CA GLN A 121 -29.04 -36.73 3.43
C GLN A 121 -28.13 -36.31 2.27
N MET A 122 -28.38 -36.78 1.05
CA MET A 122 -27.65 -36.33 -0.15
C MET A 122 -27.86 -34.85 -0.43
N ALA A 123 -29.10 -34.34 -0.33
CA ALA A 123 -29.40 -32.92 -0.48
C ALA A 123 -28.68 -32.07 0.57
N LYS A 124 -28.74 -32.47 1.86
CA LYS A 124 -27.99 -31.83 2.95
C LYS A 124 -26.47 -31.83 2.69
N ASN A 125 -25.91 -32.94 2.22
CA ASN A 125 -24.49 -33.04 1.89
C ASN A 125 -24.11 -32.13 0.71
N ARG A 126 -24.96 -32.00 -0.31
CA ARG A 126 -24.76 -31.06 -1.43
C ARG A 126 -24.79 -29.62 -0.97
N GLU A 127 -25.77 -29.25 -0.14
CA GLU A 127 -25.87 -27.90 0.42
C GLU A 127 -24.65 -27.57 1.29
N TYR A 128 -24.24 -28.50 2.17
CA TYR A 128 -23.04 -28.35 2.99
C TYR A 128 -21.77 -28.20 2.13
N ALA A 129 -21.63 -29.00 1.07
CA ALA A 129 -20.52 -28.90 0.13
C ALA A 129 -20.49 -27.53 -0.56
N ARG A 130 -21.63 -27.01 -1.03
CA ARG A 130 -21.76 -25.66 -1.61
C ARG A 130 -21.32 -24.59 -0.61
N LYS A 131 -21.83 -24.64 0.64
CA LYS A 131 -21.43 -23.71 1.72
C LYS A 131 -19.94 -23.77 2.02
N CYS A 132 -19.34 -24.96 2.06
CA CYS A 132 -17.91 -25.14 2.29
C CYS A 132 -17.05 -24.55 1.15
N VAL A 133 -17.43 -24.78 -0.11
CA VAL A 133 -16.76 -24.20 -1.28
C VAL A 133 -16.84 -22.68 -1.25
N GLN A 134 -18.03 -22.13 -0.97
CA GLN A 134 -18.24 -20.69 -0.88
C GLN A 134 -17.40 -20.08 0.26
N LYS A 135 -17.44 -20.67 1.47
CA LYS A 135 -16.60 -20.25 2.60
C LYS A 135 -15.10 -20.20 2.24
N LYS A 136 -14.58 -21.22 1.53
CA LYS A 136 -13.17 -21.22 1.08
C LYS A 136 -12.88 -20.15 0.03
N LYS A 137 -13.83 -19.88 -0.88
CA LYS A 137 -13.72 -18.81 -1.87
C LYS A 137 -13.67 -17.44 -1.18
N ASP A 138 -14.55 -17.20 -0.21
CA ASP A 138 -14.60 -15.96 0.54
C ASP A 138 -13.37 -15.74 1.40
N GLN A 139 -12.84 -16.80 2.03
CA GLN A 139 -11.58 -16.73 2.77
C GLN A 139 -10.39 -16.30 1.89
N ARG A 140 -10.32 -16.79 0.64
CA ARG A 140 -9.29 -16.36 -0.32
C ARG A 140 -9.47 -14.90 -0.70
N LYS A 141 -10.69 -14.50 -1.07
CA LYS A 141 -11.00 -13.12 -1.45
C LYS A 141 -10.72 -12.14 -0.31
N HIS A 142 -11.09 -12.49 0.92
CA HIS A 142 -10.82 -11.65 2.08
C HIS A 142 -9.32 -11.52 2.36
N ALA A 143 -8.54 -12.60 2.24
CA ALA A 143 -7.09 -12.55 2.38
C ALA A 143 -6.43 -11.69 1.28
N GLU A 144 -6.88 -11.81 0.03
CA GLU A 144 -6.43 -10.98 -1.09
C GLU A 144 -6.70 -9.49 -0.83
N ILE A 145 -7.94 -9.15 -0.46
CA ILE A 145 -8.35 -7.78 -0.15
C ILE A 145 -7.49 -7.21 0.97
N ARG A 146 -7.35 -7.93 2.09
CA ARG A 146 -6.54 -7.48 3.23
C ARG A 146 -5.08 -7.25 2.83
N SER A 147 -4.49 -8.17 2.06
CA SER A 147 -3.13 -8.01 1.53
C SER A 147 -2.99 -6.72 0.72
N ASN A 148 -3.93 -6.46 -0.19
CA ASN A 148 -3.92 -5.28 -1.05
C ASN A 148 -4.15 -3.98 -0.26
N GLN A 149 -5.01 -4.00 0.76
CA GLN A 149 -5.23 -2.86 1.65
C GLN A 149 -3.95 -2.48 2.40
N ILE A 150 -3.24 -3.46 2.97
CA ILE A 150 -1.97 -3.19 3.65
C ILE A 150 -0.94 -2.64 2.65
N LYS A 151 -0.86 -3.20 1.44
CA LYS A 151 0.03 -2.70 0.38
C LYS A 151 -0.28 -1.25 -0.01
N LYS A 152 -1.56 -0.87 -0.12
CA LYS A 152 -1.97 0.52 -0.37
C LYS A 152 -1.51 1.44 0.78
N ARG A 153 -1.72 1.04 2.04
CA ARG A 153 -1.27 1.80 3.22
C ARG A 153 0.25 2.00 3.23
N ILE A 154 1.02 0.96 2.89
CA ILE A 154 2.49 1.06 2.73
C ILE A 154 2.86 2.11 1.67
N GLN A 155 2.21 2.09 0.50
CA GLN A 155 2.52 3.05 -0.56
C GLN A 155 2.20 4.49 -0.12
N LEU A 156 1.09 4.71 0.57
CA LEU A 156 0.73 6.01 1.12
C LEU A 156 1.76 6.50 2.14
N LEU A 157 2.21 5.62 3.06
CA LEU A 157 3.27 5.95 4.01
C LEU A 157 4.57 6.32 3.29
N LYS A 158 5.03 5.52 2.32
CA LYS A 158 6.24 5.80 1.53
C LYS A 158 6.16 7.15 0.83
N ASN A 159 5.02 7.47 0.21
CA ASN A 159 4.81 8.74 -0.48
C ASN A 159 4.85 9.92 0.51
N LYS A 160 4.13 9.83 1.65
CA LYS A 160 4.13 10.87 2.70
C LYS A 160 5.55 11.06 3.26
N THR A 161 6.26 9.98 3.55
CA THR A 161 7.64 10.00 4.05
C THR A 161 8.60 10.63 3.05
N ALA A 162 8.51 10.29 1.76
CA ALA A 162 9.36 10.88 0.72
C ALA A 162 9.17 12.39 0.58
N ILE A 163 7.92 12.88 0.68
CA ILE A 163 7.62 14.32 0.69
C ILE A 163 8.25 14.99 1.91
N LYS A 164 8.11 14.41 3.11
CA LYS A 164 8.72 14.92 4.34
C LYS A 164 10.25 14.98 4.23
N GLU A 165 10.88 13.90 3.75
CA GLU A 165 12.32 13.83 3.52
C GLU A 165 12.80 14.87 2.53
N LYS A 166 12.10 15.04 1.40
CA LYS A 166 12.44 16.03 0.38
C LYS A 166 12.42 17.45 0.97
N ASN A 167 11.35 17.80 1.67
CA ASN A 167 11.17 19.13 2.25
C ASN A 167 12.16 19.40 3.40
N ALA A 168 12.42 18.42 4.26
CA ALA A 168 13.43 18.51 5.32
C ALA A 168 14.85 18.67 4.74
N ASN A 169 15.20 17.89 3.71
CA ASN A 169 16.48 18.01 3.03
C ASN A 169 16.66 19.39 2.37
N PHE A 170 15.61 19.91 1.73
CA PHE A 170 15.66 21.24 1.14
C PHE A 170 15.75 22.34 2.22
N ALA A 171 15.07 22.19 3.36
CA ALA A 171 15.22 23.08 4.51
C ALA A 171 16.66 23.11 5.06
N VAL A 172 17.34 21.96 5.10
CA VAL A 172 18.77 21.88 5.43
C VAL A 172 19.62 22.64 4.40
N ASP A 173 19.38 22.44 3.10
CA ASP A 173 20.10 23.13 2.03
C ASP A 173 19.95 24.66 2.12
N LEU A 174 18.73 25.16 2.39
CA LEU A 174 18.49 26.60 2.56
C LEU A 174 19.28 27.18 3.74
N ARG A 175 19.28 26.50 4.88
CA ARG A 175 20.01 26.94 6.08
C ARG A 175 21.53 26.89 5.87
N LYS A 176 22.01 25.91 5.10
CA LYS A 176 23.40 25.85 4.67
C LYS A 176 23.80 27.04 3.78
N MET A 177 22.92 27.48 2.87
CA MET A 177 23.17 28.68 2.05
C MET A 177 23.28 29.96 2.91
N MET A 178 22.59 29.99 4.05
CA MET A 178 22.73 31.04 5.07
C MET A 178 23.99 30.91 5.93
N SER A 179 24.91 30.00 5.58
CA SER A 179 26.14 29.73 6.33
C SER A 179 25.89 29.23 7.76
N GLU A 180 24.74 28.61 8.03
CA GLU A 180 24.49 27.99 9.33
C GLU A 180 25.36 26.73 9.48
N ILE A 181 26.20 26.72 10.52
CA ILE A 181 27.18 25.66 10.75
C ILE A 181 26.53 24.45 11.43
N GLY A 182 26.82 23.25 10.92
CA GLY A 182 26.44 21.98 11.54
C GLY A 182 25.05 21.49 11.17
N VAL A 183 24.33 22.19 10.28
CA VAL A 183 23.00 21.77 9.82
C VAL A 183 23.09 20.47 9.02
N GLU A 184 24.18 20.23 8.30
CA GLU A 184 24.41 18.98 7.59
C GLU A 184 24.53 17.77 8.53
N ARG A 185 24.86 17.98 9.80
CA ARG A 185 24.90 16.92 10.80
C ARG A 185 23.52 16.31 11.02
N LEU A 186 22.46 17.13 10.98
CA LEU A 186 21.07 16.66 11.12
C LEU A 186 20.70 15.66 10.01
N LYS A 187 21.11 15.96 8.76
CA LYS A 187 20.90 15.06 7.63
C LYS A 187 21.67 13.75 7.79
N LEU A 188 22.92 13.83 8.23
CA LEU A 188 23.74 12.63 8.47
C LEU A 188 23.20 11.76 9.60
N GLU A 189 22.78 12.37 10.72
CA GLU A 189 22.13 11.71 11.84
C GLU A 189 20.86 10.98 11.38
N TYR A 190 19.99 11.68 10.64
CA TYR A 190 18.78 11.09 10.06
C TYR A 190 19.05 9.90 9.14
N GLU A 191 19.98 10.01 8.19
CA GLU A 191 20.29 8.92 7.26
C GLU A 191 20.89 7.70 7.99
N ASN A 192 21.71 7.94 9.01
CA ASN A 192 22.24 6.85 9.85
C ASN A 192 21.14 6.15 10.63
N GLU A 193 20.23 6.89 11.28
CA GLU A 193 19.09 6.31 11.99
C GLU A 193 18.15 5.55 11.06
N LYS A 194 17.90 6.08 9.85
CA LYS A 194 17.13 5.42 8.81
C LYS A 194 17.77 4.09 8.37
N MET A 195 19.09 4.07 8.19
CA MET A 195 19.81 2.82 7.87
C MET A 195 19.71 1.81 9.01
N GLU A 196 19.92 2.22 10.26
CA GLU A 196 19.84 1.34 11.43
C GLU A 196 18.42 0.80 11.65
N LEU A 197 17.38 1.63 11.46
CA LEU A 197 15.99 1.16 11.48
C LEU A 197 15.75 0.11 10.40
N ASN A 198 16.14 0.37 9.14
CA ASN A 198 15.97 -0.59 8.05
C ASN A 198 16.66 -1.93 8.35
N LYS A 199 17.88 -1.88 8.89
CA LYS A 199 18.62 -3.08 9.31
C LYS A 199 17.90 -3.83 10.42
N LYS A 200 17.48 -3.14 11.48
CA LYS A 200 16.72 -3.73 12.60
C LYS A 200 15.45 -4.43 12.11
N PHE A 201 14.70 -3.79 11.20
CA PHE A 201 13.50 -4.39 10.63
C PHE A 201 13.79 -5.57 9.70
N ALA A 202 14.89 -5.55 8.94
CA ALA A 202 15.30 -6.72 8.16
C ALA A 202 15.65 -7.92 9.05
N GLU A 203 16.31 -7.68 10.19
CA GLU A 203 16.63 -8.71 11.19
C GLU A 203 15.37 -9.27 11.85
N MET A 204 14.43 -8.42 12.27
CA MET A 204 13.14 -8.85 12.83
C MET A 204 12.34 -9.69 11.83
N PHE A 205 12.29 -9.29 10.55
CA PHE A 205 11.60 -10.03 9.51
C PHE A 205 12.18 -11.43 9.31
N ALA A 206 13.52 -11.57 9.36
CA ALA A 206 14.18 -12.86 9.20
C ALA A 206 13.89 -13.82 10.36
N GLN A 207 13.68 -13.27 11.56
CA GLN A 207 13.41 -14.03 12.79
C GLN A 207 11.92 -14.29 13.04
N ASP A 208 11.02 -13.64 12.29
CA ASP A 208 9.58 -13.77 12.48
C ASP A 208 9.07 -15.18 12.13
N GLU A 209 8.66 -15.92 13.17
CA GLU A 209 8.16 -17.29 13.04
C GLU A 209 6.88 -17.38 12.19
N THR A 210 6.03 -16.36 12.21
CA THR A 210 4.76 -16.35 11.47
C THR A 210 5.02 -16.19 9.98
N VAL A 211 5.89 -15.24 9.61
CA VAL A 211 6.32 -15.04 8.22
C VAL A 211 7.00 -16.30 7.71
N ASN A 212 7.93 -16.86 8.49
CA ASN A 212 8.66 -18.08 8.13
C ASN A 212 7.71 -19.29 7.96
N LEU A 213 6.76 -19.48 8.88
CA LEU A 213 5.75 -20.53 8.78
C LEU A 213 4.87 -20.37 7.53
N ASN A 214 4.41 -19.16 7.23
CA ASN A 214 3.60 -18.91 6.04
C ASN A 214 4.40 -19.09 4.75
N PHE A 215 5.67 -18.71 4.74
CA PHE A 215 6.59 -18.95 3.63
C PHE A 215 6.75 -20.45 3.35
N HIS A 216 7.06 -21.26 4.37
CA HIS A 216 7.20 -22.71 4.20
C HIS A 216 5.88 -23.36 3.75
N ARG A 217 4.74 -22.93 4.29
CA ARG A 217 3.42 -23.42 3.86
C ARG A 217 3.09 -23.05 2.42
N LEU A 218 3.52 -21.88 1.96
CA LEU A 218 3.41 -21.47 0.56
C LEU A 218 4.31 -22.33 -0.33
N ALA A 219 5.57 -22.56 0.05
CA ALA A 219 6.49 -23.42 -0.68
C ALA A 219 5.92 -24.83 -0.86
N SER A 220 5.44 -25.46 0.22
CA SER A 220 4.79 -26.78 0.13
C SER A 220 3.54 -26.77 -0.75
N ALA A 221 2.74 -25.70 -0.74
CA ALA A 221 1.56 -25.59 -1.60
C ALA A 221 1.92 -25.41 -3.08
N ARG A 222 3.03 -24.72 -3.38
CA ARG A 222 3.58 -24.60 -4.74
C ARG A 222 4.06 -25.97 -5.24
N GLU A 223 4.83 -26.69 -4.44
CA GLU A 223 5.28 -28.06 -4.76
C GLU A 223 4.09 -28.99 -5.03
N GLU A 224 3.02 -28.91 -4.23
CA GLU A 224 1.81 -29.71 -4.45
C GLU A 224 1.09 -29.34 -5.75
N PHE A 225 1.00 -28.06 -6.08
CA PHE A 225 0.43 -27.58 -7.34
C PHE A 225 1.25 -28.03 -8.54
N GLU A 226 2.57 -27.89 -8.49
CA GLU A 226 3.50 -28.34 -9.53
C GLU A 226 3.40 -29.85 -9.76
N LYS A 227 3.39 -30.64 -8.68
CA LYS A 227 3.16 -32.09 -8.75
C LYS A 227 1.82 -32.44 -9.38
N ALA A 228 0.74 -31.76 -9.01
CA ALA A 228 -0.58 -32.00 -9.58
C ALA A 228 -0.67 -31.58 -11.06
N ALA A 229 0.05 -30.52 -11.44
CA ALA A 229 0.15 -30.08 -12.83
C ALA A 229 0.94 -31.07 -13.68
N GLU A 230 2.03 -31.61 -13.14
CA GLU A 230 2.85 -32.63 -13.79
C GLU A 230 2.11 -33.97 -13.93
N ASP A 231 1.45 -34.43 -12.87
CA ASP A 231 0.60 -35.64 -12.90
C ASP A 231 -0.47 -35.56 -14.01
N LEU A 232 -1.08 -34.37 -14.18
CA LEU A 232 -2.07 -34.14 -15.24
C LEU A 232 -1.43 -34.17 -16.63
N ARG A 233 -0.22 -33.62 -16.78
CA ARG A 233 0.54 -33.61 -18.03
C ARG A 233 0.95 -35.03 -18.44
N LEU A 234 1.51 -35.80 -17.51
CA LEU A 234 1.99 -37.17 -17.75
C LEU A 234 0.87 -38.14 -18.12
N LYS A 235 -0.33 -37.95 -17.58
CA LYS A 235 -1.49 -38.82 -17.84
C LYS A 235 -2.33 -38.36 -19.04
N ASN A 236 -1.74 -37.64 -19.98
CA ASN A 236 -2.39 -37.10 -21.18
C ASN A 236 -3.70 -36.34 -20.88
N GLY A 237 -3.75 -35.65 -19.73
CA GLY A 237 -4.88 -34.80 -19.40
C GLY A 237 -6.18 -35.54 -19.10
N VAL A 238 -6.19 -36.78 -18.56
CA VAL A 238 -7.43 -37.39 -18.04
C VAL A 238 -8.04 -36.47 -16.97
N ILE A 239 -9.03 -35.66 -17.38
CA ILE A 239 -9.42 -34.42 -16.70
C ILE A 239 -10.11 -34.68 -15.36
N GLY A 240 -10.86 -35.78 -15.23
CA GLY A 240 -11.78 -36.00 -14.12
C GLY A 240 -11.16 -35.77 -12.74
N THR A 241 -10.38 -36.74 -12.25
CA THR A 241 -9.80 -36.66 -10.90
C THR A 241 -8.56 -35.79 -10.83
N LEU A 242 -7.72 -35.80 -11.87
CA LEU A 242 -6.45 -35.06 -11.91
C LEU A 242 -6.66 -33.56 -12.11
N GLY A 243 -7.57 -33.15 -13.01
CA GLY A 243 -7.90 -31.75 -13.22
C GLY A 243 -8.52 -31.13 -11.96
N SER A 244 -9.44 -31.87 -11.31
CA SER A 244 -10.00 -31.46 -10.01
C SER A 244 -8.92 -31.32 -8.93
N ARG A 245 -7.93 -32.22 -8.87
CA ARG A 245 -6.79 -32.12 -7.95
C ARG A 245 -5.93 -30.88 -8.23
N LYS A 246 -5.60 -30.62 -9.50
CA LYS A 246 -4.82 -29.43 -9.91
C LYS A 246 -5.53 -28.13 -9.51
N ILE A 247 -6.84 -28.03 -9.73
CA ILE A 247 -7.63 -26.85 -9.34
C ILE A 247 -7.61 -26.66 -7.82
N ARG A 248 -7.80 -27.72 -7.03
CA ARG A 248 -7.72 -27.64 -5.55
C ARG A 248 -6.34 -27.19 -5.08
N ALA A 249 -5.27 -27.75 -5.66
CA ALA A 249 -3.90 -27.37 -5.33
C ALA A 249 -3.61 -25.91 -5.69
N LYS A 250 -4.08 -25.43 -6.86
CA LYS A 250 -3.98 -24.02 -7.25
C LYS A 250 -4.67 -23.09 -6.26
N GLN A 251 -5.93 -23.38 -5.90
CA GLN A 251 -6.68 -22.58 -4.93
C GLN A 251 -6.01 -22.56 -3.56
N GLN A 252 -5.43 -23.69 -3.14
CA GLN A 252 -4.68 -23.79 -1.89
C GLN A 252 -3.40 -22.93 -1.94
N MET A 253 -2.67 -22.97 -3.05
CA MET A 253 -1.48 -22.15 -3.28
C MET A 253 -1.81 -20.66 -3.26
N GLU A 254 -2.87 -20.23 -3.96
CA GLU A 254 -3.34 -18.83 -3.96
C GLU A 254 -3.70 -18.36 -2.54
N TRP A 255 -4.43 -19.18 -1.78
CA TRP A 255 -4.74 -18.86 -0.39
C TRP A 255 -3.48 -18.69 0.47
N ARG A 256 -2.53 -19.62 0.36
CA ARG A 256 -1.25 -19.53 1.08
C ARG A 256 -0.43 -18.32 0.66
N GLN A 257 -0.48 -17.94 -0.61
CA GLN A 257 0.20 -16.76 -1.13
C GLN A 257 -0.33 -15.51 -0.46
N HIS A 258 -1.65 -15.34 -0.38
CA HIS A 258 -2.23 -14.17 0.30
C HIS A 258 -1.92 -14.14 1.80
N LEU A 259 -1.94 -15.29 2.49
CA LEU A 259 -1.56 -15.35 3.91
C LEU A 259 -0.10 -14.94 4.14
N TYR A 260 0.81 -15.41 3.29
CA TYR A 260 2.21 -14.99 3.34
C TYR A 260 2.36 -13.49 3.07
N GLN A 261 1.70 -12.98 2.03
CA GLN A 261 1.72 -11.56 1.68
C GLN A 261 1.18 -10.69 2.81
N ILE A 262 0.10 -11.08 3.49
CA ILE A 262 -0.41 -10.35 4.67
C ILE A 262 0.69 -10.25 5.73
N SER A 263 1.29 -11.38 6.15
CA SER A 263 2.33 -11.34 7.18
C SER A 263 3.55 -10.53 6.76
N ALA A 264 3.95 -10.61 5.49
CA ALA A 264 5.09 -9.85 4.98
C ALA A 264 4.80 -8.35 4.88
N HIS A 265 3.62 -7.98 4.41
CA HIS A 265 3.19 -6.59 4.30
C HIS A 265 2.92 -5.97 5.67
N GLU A 266 2.43 -6.70 6.67
CA GLU A 266 2.28 -6.17 8.03
C GLU A 266 3.64 -5.72 8.60
N HIS A 267 4.69 -6.51 8.36
CA HIS A 267 6.03 -6.17 8.79
C HIS A 267 6.59 -4.95 8.03
N GLU A 268 6.37 -4.90 6.71
CA GLU A 268 6.74 -3.73 5.90
C GLU A 268 5.98 -2.48 6.35
N HIS A 269 4.68 -2.58 6.62
CA HIS A 269 3.87 -1.49 7.13
C HIS A 269 4.39 -0.97 8.48
N HIS A 270 4.78 -1.87 9.39
CA HIS A 270 5.36 -1.46 10.67
C HIS A 270 6.70 -0.72 10.48
N ARG A 271 7.56 -1.20 9.56
CA ARG A 271 8.79 -0.50 9.17
C ARG A 271 8.48 0.90 8.65
N GLU A 272 7.59 1.01 7.67
CA GLU A 272 7.24 2.31 7.07
C GLU A 272 6.61 3.27 8.07
N THR A 273 5.85 2.77 9.05
CA THR A 273 5.31 3.60 10.14
C THR A 273 6.45 4.20 10.98
N LYS A 274 7.46 3.39 11.34
CA LYS A 274 8.63 3.88 12.08
C LYS A 274 9.52 4.82 11.27
N LEU A 275 9.64 4.59 9.97
CA LEU A 275 10.33 5.52 9.07
C LEU A 275 9.57 6.84 8.92
N ALA A 276 8.24 6.81 8.89
CA ALA A 276 7.41 8.00 8.87
C ALA A 276 7.56 8.83 10.16
N GLU A 277 7.56 8.18 11.33
CA GLU A 277 7.83 8.81 12.63
C GLU A 277 9.23 9.47 12.65
N LEU A 278 10.26 8.78 12.14
CA LEU A 278 11.61 9.34 12.03
C LEU A 278 11.65 10.55 11.09
N ALA A 279 10.94 10.49 9.96
CA ALA A 279 10.84 11.63 9.04
C ALA A 279 10.09 12.82 9.64
N ASP A 280 9.09 12.58 10.49
CA ASP A 280 8.40 13.64 11.25
C ASP A 280 9.34 14.37 12.19
N GLU A 281 10.16 13.63 12.94
CA GLU A 281 11.17 14.24 13.81
C GLU A 281 12.21 15.02 13.00
N TYR A 282 12.65 14.50 11.86
CA TYR A 282 13.56 15.22 10.98
C TYR A 282 12.96 16.52 10.44
N VAL A 283 11.69 16.51 10.04
CA VAL A 283 10.94 17.72 9.66
C VAL A 283 10.86 18.70 10.82
N LYS A 284 10.51 18.24 12.02
CA LYS A 284 10.40 19.07 13.23
C LYS A 284 11.70 19.78 13.59
N GLN A 285 12.84 19.15 13.36
CA GLN A 285 14.16 19.74 13.64
C GLN A 285 14.66 20.69 12.54
N THR A 286 14.20 20.52 11.30
CA THR A 286 14.75 21.22 10.13
C THR A 286 13.87 22.34 9.60
N VAL A 287 12.57 22.07 9.43
CA VAL A 287 11.62 22.94 8.72
C VAL A 287 11.27 24.21 9.51
N PRO A 288 10.96 24.19 10.82
CA PRO A 288 10.65 25.43 11.55
C PRO A 288 11.76 26.47 11.50
N LYS A 289 13.03 26.03 11.46
CA LYS A 289 14.20 26.93 11.38
C LYS A 289 14.41 27.50 9.98
N ALA A 290 13.95 26.79 8.94
CA ALA A 290 14.00 27.26 7.56
C ALA A 290 12.77 28.10 7.16
N ALA A 291 11.62 27.91 7.82
CA ALA A 291 10.38 28.60 7.49
C ALA A 291 10.49 30.14 7.45
N PRO A 292 11.19 30.82 8.38
CA PRO A 292 11.40 32.27 8.27
C PRO A 292 12.15 32.68 7.00
N LEU A 293 13.11 31.86 6.55
CA LEU A 293 13.85 32.12 5.32
C LEU A 293 12.91 32.11 4.11
N VAL A 294 11.92 31.22 4.10
CA VAL A 294 10.93 31.14 3.02
C VAL A 294 10.10 32.43 2.92
N THR A 295 9.72 33.02 4.06
CA THR A 295 8.94 34.27 4.07
C THR A 295 9.76 35.52 3.74
N SER A 296 11.08 35.49 3.95
CA SER A 296 11.98 36.63 3.75
C SER A 296 13.33 36.19 3.17
N ILE A 297 13.31 35.63 1.95
CA ILE A 297 14.51 35.16 1.25
C ILE A 297 15.41 36.34 0.87
N PRO A 298 16.70 36.36 1.28
CA PRO A 298 17.65 37.34 0.76
C PRO A 298 17.82 37.19 -0.76
N LYS A 299 17.92 38.31 -1.49
CA LYS A 299 18.04 38.32 -2.96
C LYS A 299 19.17 37.43 -3.47
N ASP A 300 20.34 37.49 -2.86
CA ASP A 300 21.50 36.68 -3.26
C ASP A 300 21.23 35.17 -3.14
N MET A 301 20.42 34.76 -2.15
CA MET A 301 20.01 33.37 -1.99
C MET A 301 18.98 32.98 -3.05
N LEU A 302 18.02 33.86 -3.36
CA LEU A 302 17.06 33.63 -4.44
C LEU A 302 17.77 33.45 -5.79
N ASP A 303 18.75 34.31 -6.10
CA ASP A 303 19.55 34.23 -7.33
C ASP A 303 20.33 32.90 -7.39
N GLN A 304 20.87 32.44 -6.26
CA GLN A 304 21.51 31.11 -6.16
C GLN A 304 20.52 29.96 -6.37
N LEU A 305 19.31 30.05 -5.84
CA LEU A 305 18.27 29.02 -6.03
C LEU A 305 17.82 28.94 -7.49
N ILE A 306 17.66 30.09 -8.16
CA ILE A 306 17.35 30.17 -9.60
C ILE A 306 18.50 29.55 -10.40
N LYS A 307 19.74 29.95 -10.11
CA LYS A 307 20.94 29.41 -10.79
C LYS A 307 21.07 27.90 -10.63
N ASN A 308 20.63 27.34 -9.49
CA ASN A 308 20.69 25.92 -9.19
C ASN A 308 19.42 25.14 -9.59
N ASN A 309 18.45 25.76 -10.29
CA ASN A 309 17.17 25.17 -10.66
C ASN A 309 16.36 24.61 -9.47
N LYS A 310 16.46 25.23 -8.29
CA LYS A 310 15.76 24.81 -7.05
C LYS A 310 14.47 25.61 -6.77
N THR A 311 13.96 26.34 -7.76
CA THR A 311 12.74 27.16 -7.60
C THR A 311 11.50 26.32 -7.33
N LEU A 312 11.39 25.14 -7.94
CA LEU A 312 10.28 24.21 -7.69
C LEU A 312 10.34 23.60 -6.28
N ASP A 313 11.54 23.28 -5.79
CA ASP A 313 11.72 22.78 -4.42
C ASP A 313 11.38 23.85 -3.38
N LEU A 314 11.71 25.12 -3.69
CA LEU A 314 11.29 26.25 -2.88
C LEU A 314 9.77 26.39 -2.84
N GLU A 315 9.11 26.34 -3.99
CA GLU A 315 7.66 26.42 -4.07
C GLU A 315 6.98 25.27 -3.31
N GLU A 316 7.51 24.05 -3.44
CA GLU A 316 7.02 22.88 -2.69
C GLU A 316 7.17 23.08 -1.17
N LEU A 317 8.32 23.56 -0.69
CA LEU A 317 8.53 23.85 0.73
C LEU A 317 7.57 24.93 1.24
N CYS A 318 7.29 25.97 0.44
CA CYS A 318 6.32 26.99 0.80
C CYS A 318 4.94 26.37 1.07
N ARG A 319 4.46 25.53 0.14
CA ARG A 319 3.17 24.83 0.29
C ARG A 319 3.20 23.88 1.49
N PHE A 320 4.30 23.14 1.64
CA PHE A 320 4.48 22.21 2.76
C PHE A 320 4.43 22.93 4.11
N VAL A 321 5.09 24.08 4.27
CA VAL A 321 5.04 24.87 5.50
C VAL A 321 3.62 25.39 5.76
N ALA A 322 2.91 25.83 4.72
CA ALA A 322 1.54 26.30 4.81
C ALA A 322 0.59 25.20 5.29
N ASP A 323 0.64 24.04 4.64
CA ASP A 323 -0.19 22.89 4.96
C ASP A 323 0.10 22.39 6.38
N ASN A 324 1.36 22.46 6.82
CA ASN A 324 1.83 21.93 8.10
C ASN A 324 2.02 22.97 9.20
N LEU A 325 1.46 24.18 9.06
CA LEU A 325 1.63 25.26 10.03
C LEU A 325 1.26 24.83 11.47
N CYS A 326 0.21 24.02 11.63
CA CYS A 326 -0.22 23.47 12.92
C CYS A 326 0.79 22.50 13.56
N LEU A 327 1.59 21.78 12.77
CA LEU A 327 2.64 20.88 13.27
C LEU A 327 3.95 21.61 13.59
N LEU A 328 4.13 22.81 13.01
CA LEU A 328 5.35 23.62 13.16
C LEU A 328 5.24 24.63 14.32
N GLN A 329 4.03 24.87 14.83
CA GLN A 329 3.83 25.56 16.10
C GLN A 329 4.35 24.66 17.22
N ASN A 330 5.60 24.89 17.64
CA ASN A 330 6.11 24.31 18.86
C ASN A 330 5.24 24.80 20.02
N ASP A 331 4.85 23.89 20.92
CA ASP A 331 4.28 24.15 22.24
C ASP A 331 5.22 25.04 23.08
N ASN A 332 5.30 26.33 22.73
CA ASN A 332 6.00 27.36 23.49
C ASN A 332 5.13 27.90 24.63
N ASP A 333 3.93 27.37 24.85
CA ASP A 333 3.05 27.82 25.94
C ASP A 333 3.30 27.13 27.29
N ASP A 334 4.19 26.12 27.35
CA ASP A 334 4.38 25.32 28.59
C ASP A 334 5.77 25.43 29.22
N LYS A 335 6.47 26.57 29.12
CA LYS A 335 7.65 26.86 29.98
C LYS A 335 7.84 28.35 30.32
N GLU A 336 6.78 29.04 30.72
CA GLU A 336 6.95 30.30 31.48
C GLU A 336 5.82 30.50 32.51
N SER A 337 5.59 29.49 33.35
CA SER A 337 4.97 29.71 34.65
C SER A 337 5.64 28.82 35.69
N VAL A 338 5.86 29.36 36.90
CA VAL A 338 6.64 28.79 38.03
C VAL A 338 8.16 28.99 37.81
N VAL A 339 8.79 30.06 38.32
CA VAL A 339 9.05 30.35 39.73
C VAL A 339 9.05 31.86 39.98
N LYS A 340 8.43 32.24 41.11
CA LYS A 340 8.31 33.60 41.67
C LYS A 340 9.64 34.30 41.94
#